data_AF-A0AA39GVF3-F1
#
_entry.id   AF-A0AA39GVF3-F1
#
_cell.length_a   1.000
_cell.length_b   1.000
_cell.length_c   1.000
_cell.angle_alpha   90.00
_cell.angle_beta   90.00
_cell.angle_gamma   90.00
#
_symmetry.space_group_name_H-M   'P 1'
#
loop_
_entity.id
_entity.type
_entity.pdbx_description
1 polymer ?
#
loop_
_entity_poly.entity_id
_entity_poly.type
_entity_poly.pdbx_seq_one_letter_code
_entity_poly.pdbx_strand_id
1 'polypeptide(L)'
;MSAPASKFSRLSLEAMTPTTRSRALASRASSPSTSSSTSEDPSSDSSGSDSDTESDTIRSPSKLTYQISHLPATSRRLIRDSFSDPPQLALQRCRLVNSTYAFQMTELVTRSVRIRKEAGDGGELLSCSCGGGADGQPCGHLLWLLDRVAEQTLYDRGRRAPLMMTGKGFPEEMGDPFGTIADHTLDVLGPSLHCPVVGGPSPQDGPDVHRVREARELLASVHDEPVDTFRPDIFDAGHFHTGSKILKRGDVDITLLRMLLDNHHFFQYFVSAASRSSTPARDPFRKISQRVDRILLAFDTAHAADKLPVTTPTSPRHAEEQPQRDVPWAAKHILGCTALVRSLIFTRSRPLSPPESLSAARCLTHILTLVTSRNSTLPPTPSSSDSSRTARNLYLYLIGDHDGDFIIGTLGLVPPAAASHFLDTLEGCLDDIGRHGAPGGYVERFRKLLDRLRTSGGGATQGTKRAGTATIQDTGLRESKRMK
;
A
#
# COMPACT_ATOMS: atom_id res chain seq x y z
N MET A 1 53.27 -6.05 40.88
CA MET A 1 52.83 -4.87 40.11
C MET A 1 51.32 -4.95 39.96
N SER A 2 50.64 -3.94 40.47
CA SER A 2 49.21 -3.94 40.82
C SER A 2 48.29 -3.70 39.62
N ALA A 3 47.18 -4.42 39.58
CA ALA A 3 46.02 -4.15 38.76
C ALA A 3 45.06 -3.17 39.48
N PRO A 4 44.30 -2.32 38.75
CA PRO A 4 43.14 -1.66 39.31
C PRO A 4 41.85 -2.22 38.68
N ALA A 5 41.17 -3.10 39.41
CA ALA A 5 39.75 -3.40 39.22
C ALA A 5 38.99 -2.86 40.44
N SER A 6 38.46 -1.66 40.34
CA SER A 6 37.40 -1.18 41.22
C SER A 6 36.50 -0.24 40.43
N LYS A 7 35.19 -0.27 40.74
CA LYS A 7 34.06 0.44 40.10
C LYS A 7 33.18 -0.41 39.17
N PHE A 8 32.74 -1.58 39.63
CA PHE A 8 31.43 -2.13 39.27
C PHE A 8 30.85 -2.94 40.45
N SER A 9 30.73 -2.30 41.61
CA SER A 9 29.90 -2.83 42.71
C SER A 9 29.08 -1.68 43.28
N ARG A 10 27.88 -1.48 42.72
CA ARG A 10 26.75 -0.74 43.31
C ARG A 10 25.62 -0.59 42.30
N LEU A 11 24.92 -1.67 42.01
CA LEU A 11 23.50 -1.64 41.62
C LEU A 11 22.88 -2.97 42.08
N SER A 12 22.51 -3.02 43.36
CA SER A 12 21.66 -4.09 43.89
C SER A 12 20.27 -3.98 43.27
N LEU A 13 19.80 -5.08 42.69
CA LEU A 13 18.40 -5.32 42.33
C LEU A 13 17.71 -6.01 43.50
N GLU A 14 16.96 -5.27 44.29
CA GLU A 14 15.94 -5.85 45.18
C GLU A 14 14.85 -4.83 45.48
N ALA A 15 13.61 -5.31 45.49
CA ALA A 15 12.33 -4.62 45.73
C ALA A 15 11.68 -3.85 44.54
N MET A 16 11.03 -4.61 43.63
CA MET A 16 9.81 -4.12 42.97
C MET A 16 8.63 -4.97 43.44
N THR A 17 7.75 -4.39 44.23
CA THR A 17 6.43 -4.94 44.56
C THR A 17 5.46 -4.71 43.38
N PRO A 18 4.56 -5.66 43.08
CA PRO A 18 3.64 -5.52 41.96
C PRO A 18 2.50 -4.57 42.35
N THR A 19 2.44 -3.39 41.72
CA THR A 19 1.29 -2.49 41.88
C THR A 19 0.22 -2.85 40.85
N THR A 20 -0.79 -3.59 41.31
CA THR A 20 -2.10 -3.66 40.69
C THR A 20 -2.74 -2.27 40.71
N ARG A 21 -3.21 -1.76 39.56
CA ARG A 21 -4.03 -0.55 39.53
C ARG A 21 -5.27 -0.75 38.66
N SER A 22 -6.25 -1.38 39.28
CA SER A 22 -7.66 -1.19 39.01
C SER A 22 -8.16 0.01 39.84
N ARG A 23 -8.81 1.00 39.21
CA ARG A 23 -10.05 1.60 39.77
C ARG A 23 -10.73 2.58 38.82
N ALA A 24 -12.04 2.38 38.78
CA ALA A 24 -13.07 3.24 38.24
C ALA A 24 -13.47 4.36 39.22
N LEU A 25 -14.06 5.41 38.62
CA LEU A 25 -15.20 6.22 39.06
C LEU A 25 -15.19 6.98 40.42
N ALA A 26 -15.44 8.28 40.26
CA ALA A 26 -16.42 9.12 40.97
C ALA A 26 -16.07 9.83 42.31
N SER A 27 -16.11 11.17 42.19
CA SER A 27 -16.75 12.20 43.05
C SER A 27 -16.22 12.58 44.45
N ARG A 28 -15.81 13.86 44.52
CA ARG A 28 -16.07 14.93 45.53
C ARG A 28 -15.83 14.61 47.02
N ALA A 29 -14.91 15.35 47.66
CA ALA A 29 -15.22 16.59 48.41
C ALA A 29 -14.07 17.03 49.35
N SER A 30 -13.83 18.36 49.37
CA SER A 30 -13.38 19.21 50.49
C SER A 30 -11.89 19.33 50.89
N SER A 31 -11.39 20.56 50.65
CA SER A 31 -10.12 21.22 51.03
C SER A 31 -10.03 21.55 52.56
N PRO A 32 -8.95 22.18 53.12
CA PRO A 32 -8.52 23.59 52.81
C PRO A 32 -7.02 24.00 52.95
N SER A 33 -6.73 25.18 52.34
CA SER A 33 -5.78 26.29 52.70
C SER A 33 -4.26 26.06 52.61
N THR A 34 -3.40 26.93 52.02
CA THR A 34 -3.27 28.41 52.14
C THR A 34 -2.51 29.11 50.97
N SER A 35 -3.00 30.30 50.53
CA SER A 35 -2.36 31.58 50.03
C SER A 35 -1.11 31.57 49.12
N SER A 36 -0.86 32.46 48.13
CA SER A 36 -1.37 33.78 47.68
C SER A 36 -0.61 34.13 46.37
N SER A 37 -1.17 34.72 45.31
CA SER A 37 -1.28 36.18 45.14
C SER A 37 -1.88 36.49 43.75
N THR A 38 -2.73 37.52 43.73
CA THR A 38 -3.54 38.03 42.62
C THR A 38 -2.86 39.18 41.88
N SER A 39 -3.11 39.31 40.57
CA SER A 39 -3.19 40.61 39.90
C SER A 39 -4.18 40.48 38.73
N GLU A 40 -5.27 41.23 38.82
CA GLU A 40 -6.35 41.36 37.84
C GLU A 40 -6.20 42.70 37.11
N ASP A 41 -6.57 42.75 35.83
CA ASP A 41 -7.58 43.71 35.33
C ASP A 41 -7.99 43.37 33.87
N PRO A 42 -9.18 43.83 33.40
CA PRO A 42 -10.11 42.97 32.68
C PRO A 42 -10.58 43.56 31.33
N SER A 43 -11.55 42.87 30.72
CA SER A 43 -12.53 43.32 29.70
C SER A 43 -12.25 42.87 28.26
N SER A 44 -13.02 41.90 27.76
CA SER A 44 -14.23 42.20 26.99
C SER A 44 -14.76 40.93 26.32
N ASP A 45 -16.06 40.71 26.50
CA ASP A 45 -16.87 39.72 25.81
C ASP A 45 -16.66 39.70 24.30
N SER A 46 -16.47 38.50 23.75
CA SER A 46 -17.23 38.11 22.56
C SER A 46 -17.47 36.61 22.60
N SER A 47 -18.73 36.30 22.89
CA SER A 47 -19.34 34.99 22.77
C SER A 47 -19.36 34.59 21.30
N GLY A 48 -18.24 34.09 20.79
CA GLY A 48 -18.20 33.27 19.59
C GLY A 48 -18.66 31.87 19.95
N SER A 49 -19.98 31.67 20.06
CA SER A 49 -20.56 30.34 19.95
C SER A 49 -20.29 29.86 18.52
N ASP A 50 -19.09 29.32 18.28
CA ASP A 50 -18.87 28.41 17.17
C ASP A 50 -19.78 27.22 17.45
N SER A 51 -20.98 27.29 16.87
CA SER A 51 -21.77 26.10 16.63
C SER A 51 -20.93 25.24 15.71
N ASP A 52 -20.09 24.38 16.31
CA ASP A 52 -19.40 23.28 15.66
C ASP A 52 -20.48 22.44 14.99
N THR A 53 -20.79 22.81 13.77
CA THR A 53 -21.65 22.03 12.89
C THR A 53 -20.79 20.83 12.57
N GLU A 54 -20.87 19.78 13.40
CA GLU A 54 -20.02 18.60 13.28
C GLU A 54 -20.02 18.15 11.82
N SER A 55 -18.86 18.26 11.15
CA SER A 55 -18.75 17.91 9.74
C SER A 55 -19.36 16.52 9.50
N ASP A 56 -20.28 16.46 8.54
CA ASP A 56 -20.93 15.21 8.11
C ASP A 56 -19.98 14.29 7.31
N THR A 57 -18.75 14.76 7.08
CA THR A 57 -17.66 13.98 6.51
C THR A 57 -16.56 13.77 7.54
N ILE A 58 -16.07 12.53 7.61
CA ILE A 58 -14.98 12.11 8.49
C ILE A 58 -13.86 11.46 7.69
N ARG A 59 -12.62 11.67 8.10
CA ARG A 59 -11.45 11.02 7.52
C ARG A 59 -10.99 9.87 8.41
N SER A 60 -10.80 8.69 7.83
CA SER A 60 -10.31 7.52 8.56
C SER A 60 -8.78 7.47 8.66
N PRO A 61 -8.22 6.57 9.50
CA PRO A 61 -6.77 6.35 9.59
C PRO A 61 -6.11 5.92 8.26
N SER A 62 -6.82 5.22 7.38
CA SER A 62 -6.35 4.90 6.01
C SER A 62 -6.38 6.10 5.04
N LYS A 63 -6.81 7.27 5.53
CA LYS A 63 -6.98 8.54 4.79
C LYS A 63 -8.14 8.53 3.79
N LEU A 64 -9.02 7.53 3.85
CA LEU A 64 -10.29 7.56 3.14
C LEU A 64 -11.23 8.59 3.79
N THR A 65 -12.09 9.18 2.98
CA THR A 65 -13.09 10.15 3.45
C THR A 65 -14.45 9.48 3.39
N TYR A 66 -15.23 9.55 4.46
CA TYR A 66 -16.54 8.92 4.59
C TYR A 66 -17.61 9.96 4.88
N GLN A 67 -18.78 9.79 4.26
CA GLN A 67 -19.98 10.53 4.57
C GLN A 67 -20.85 9.73 5.54
N ILE A 68 -21.17 10.33 6.69
CA ILE A 68 -21.88 9.68 7.79
C ILE A 68 -23.22 10.35 8.12
N SER A 69 -23.63 11.40 7.38
CA SER A 69 -24.84 12.21 7.65
C SER A 69 -26.13 11.39 7.78
N HIS A 70 -26.23 10.30 7.02
CA HIS A 70 -27.41 9.43 6.99
C HIS A 70 -27.50 8.45 8.17
N LEU A 71 -26.42 8.31 8.95
CA LEU A 71 -26.39 7.39 10.09
C LEU A 71 -27.00 8.02 11.35
N PRO A 72 -27.58 7.20 12.25
CA PRO A 72 -28.04 7.66 13.56
C PRO A 72 -26.94 8.40 14.33
N ALA A 73 -27.32 9.37 15.17
CA ALA A 73 -26.36 10.16 15.95
C ALA A 73 -25.45 9.30 16.85
N THR A 74 -25.96 8.19 17.37
CA THR A 74 -25.18 7.22 18.15
C THR A 74 -24.07 6.56 17.32
N SER A 75 -24.40 6.07 16.11
CA SER A 75 -23.43 5.49 15.18
C SER A 75 -22.41 6.52 14.70
N ARG A 76 -22.84 7.75 14.40
CA ARG A 76 -21.94 8.84 14.00
C ARG A 76 -20.89 9.14 15.07
N ARG A 77 -21.30 9.22 16.34
CA ARG A 77 -20.38 9.41 17.48
C ARG A 77 -19.42 8.25 17.62
N LEU A 78 -19.91 7.02 17.59
CA LEU A 78 -19.07 5.82 17.70
C LEU A 78 -17.99 5.77 16.61
N ILE A 79 -18.36 6.08 15.36
CA ILE A 79 -17.43 6.10 14.22
C ILE A 79 -16.41 7.23 14.39
N ARG A 80 -16.85 8.42 14.83
CA ARG A 80 -15.97 9.55 15.14
C ARG A 80 -14.95 9.21 16.21
N ASP A 81 -15.41 8.64 17.31
CA ASP A 81 -14.55 8.26 18.43
C ASP A 81 -13.53 7.19 17.98
N SER A 82 -14.01 6.16 17.25
CA SER A 82 -13.17 5.07 16.75
C SER A 82 -12.11 5.49 15.73
N PHE A 83 -12.37 6.55 14.94
CA PHE A 83 -11.39 7.06 13.97
C PHE A 83 -10.47 8.14 14.57
N SER A 84 -10.93 8.85 15.61
CA SER A 84 -10.13 9.85 16.32
C SER A 84 -9.05 9.22 17.20
N ASP A 85 -9.40 8.13 17.89
CA ASP A 85 -8.46 7.31 18.65
C ASP A 85 -8.52 5.85 18.15
N PRO A 86 -7.88 5.56 17.00
CA PRO A 86 -7.95 4.25 16.41
C PRO A 86 -7.21 3.22 17.27
N PRO A 87 -7.76 2.00 17.41
CA PRO A 87 -7.13 0.97 18.21
C PRO A 87 -5.74 0.62 17.64
N GLN A 88 -4.76 0.42 18.53
CA GLN A 88 -3.40 0.01 18.14
C GLN A 88 -3.39 -1.48 17.80
N LEU A 89 -3.84 -1.81 16.59
CA LEU A 89 -4.02 -3.18 16.12
C LEU A 89 -2.97 -3.59 15.09
N ALA A 90 -2.44 -4.80 15.26
CA ALA A 90 -1.66 -5.46 14.24
C ALA A 90 -2.34 -6.74 13.76
N LEU A 91 -2.38 -6.96 12.44
CA LEU A 91 -2.86 -8.21 11.89
C LEU A 91 -1.78 -9.28 11.99
N GLN A 92 -2.10 -10.39 12.63
CA GLN A 92 -1.18 -11.49 12.86
C GLN A 92 -1.29 -12.56 11.77
N ARG A 93 -2.53 -12.94 11.42
CA ARG A 93 -2.81 -14.04 10.49
C ARG A 93 -4.18 -13.84 9.83
N CYS A 94 -4.29 -14.20 8.56
CA CYS A 94 -5.57 -14.29 7.85
C CYS A 94 -5.70 -15.65 7.17
N ARG A 95 -6.93 -16.18 7.09
CA ARG A 95 -7.22 -17.43 6.39
C ARG A 95 -8.69 -17.51 5.98
N LEU A 96 -8.97 -18.32 4.97
CA LEU A 96 -10.32 -18.74 4.61
C LEU A 96 -10.60 -20.10 5.26
N VAL A 97 -11.71 -20.23 6.00
CA VAL A 97 -12.17 -21.48 6.60
C VAL A 97 -13.67 -21.58 6.40
N ASN A 98 -14.17 -22.60 5.68
CA ASN A 98 -15.60 -22.87 5.48
C ASN A 98 -16.40 -21.61 5.10
N SER A 99 -16.15 -20.99 3.94
CA SER A 99 -16.83 -19.75 3.53
C SER A 99 -16.73 -18.59 4.54
N THR A 100 -15.70 -18.58 5.40
CA THR A 100 -15.47 -17.52 6.39
C THR A 100 -14.02 -17.05 6.34
N TYR A 101 -13.81 -15.77 6.04
CA TYR A 101 -12.52 -15.12 6.23
C TYR A 101 -12.33 -14.82 7.72
N ALA A 102 -11.27 -15.36 8.29
CA ALA A 102 -10.89 -15.14 9.67
C ALA A 102 -9.60 -14.33 9.74
N PHE A 103 -9.67 -13.17 10.40
CA PHE A 103 -8.54 -12.28 10.67
C PHE A 103 -8.22 -12.32 12.16
N GLN A 104 -7.00 -12.70 12.51
CA GLN A 104 -6.50 -12.61 13.86
C GLN A 104 -5.70 -11.33 14.02
N MET A 105 -6.03 -10.57 15.04
CA MET A 105 -5.37 -9.30 15.38
C MET A 105 -4.81 -9.36 16.79
N THR A 106 -3.65 -8.74 16.98
CA THR A 106 -3.03 -8.55 18.28
C THR A 106 -3.33 -7.15 18.80
N GLU A 107 -3.70 -7.11 20.07
CA GLU A 107 -3.85 -5.94 20.94
C GLU A 107 -3.27 -6.36 22.32
N LEU A 108 -3.70 -5.75 23.43
CA LEU A 108 -3.47 -6.32 24.78
C LEU A 108 -4.00 -7.75 24.91
N VAL A 109 -5.08 -8.08 24.18
CA VAL A 109 -5.67 -9.41 24.07
C VAL A 109 -5.87 -9.73 22.60
N THR A 110 -5.50 -10.94 22.17
CA THR A 110 -5.72 -11.40 20.80
C THR A 110 -7.21 -11.43 20.47
N ARG A 111 -7.60 -10.73 19.40
CA ARG A 111 -8.98 -10.71 18.90
C ARG A 111 -9.07 -11.36 17.53
N SER A 112 -10.28 -11.78 17.17
CA SER A 112 -10.56 -12.32 15.85
C SER A 112 -11.80 -11.67 15.25
N VAL A 113 -11.69 -11.32 13.97
CA VAL A 113 -12.81 -10.87 13.13
C VAL A 113 -13.13 -11.96 12.12
N ARG A 114 -14.41 -12.25 11.94
CA ARG A 114 -14.93 -13.22 10.97
C ARG A 114 -15.87 -12.52 10.01
N ILE A 115 -15.60 -12.69 8.71
CA ILE A 115 -16.42 -12.20 7.60
C ILE A 115 -16.93 -13.43 6.86
N ARG A 116 -18.24 -13.66 6.92
CA ARG A 116 -18.89 -14.85 6.34
C ARG A 116 -19.49 -14.52 4.99
N LYS A 117 -19.60 -15.53 4.12
CA LYS A 117 -20.48 -15.46 2.94
C LYS A 117 -21.93 -15.33 3.42
N GLU A 118 -22.71 -14.48 2.76
CA GLU A 118 -24.15 -14.40 3.00
C GLU A 118 -24.81 -15.71 2.54
N ALA A 119 -25.06 -16.60 3.49
CA ALA A 119 -25.85 -17.80 3.32
C ALA A 119 -27.02 -17.67 4.29
N GLY A 120 -28.24 -18.05 3.89
CA GLY A 120 -29.47 -17.90 4.69
C GLY A 120 -29.50 -18.67 6.02
N ASP A 121 -28.37 -19.20 6.47
CA ASP A 121 -28.17 -19.78 7.79
C ASP A 121 -27.80 -18.63 8.76
N GLY A 122 -28.61 -18.45 9.81
CA GLY A 122 -28.78 -17.20 10.59
C GLY A 122 -27.59 -16.68 11.41
N GLY A 123 -26.34 -16.88 10.97
CA GLY A 123 -25.15 -16.27 11.54
C GLY A 123 -24.93 -14.83 11.06
N GLU A 124 -24.38 -13.99 11.93
CA GLU A 124 -24.01 -12.61 11.55
C GLU A 124 -22.95 -12.59 10.43
N LEU A 125 -23.19 -11.79 9.39
CA LEU A 125 -22.28 -11.60 8.25
C LEU A 125 -20.88 -11.17 8.70
N LEU A 126 -20.82 -10.28 9.69
CA LEU A 126 -19.60 -9.73 10.28
C LEU A 126 -19.66 -9.97 11.78
N SER A 127 -18.63 -10.57 12.37
CA SER A 127 -18.56 -10.76 13.82
C SER A 127 -17.16 -10.55 14.36
N CYS A 128 -17.06 -10.04 15.59
CA CYS A 128 -15.79 -9.80 16.28
C CYS A 128 -15.82 -10.41 17.68
N SER A 129 -14.70 -11.02 18.10
CA SER A 129 -14.57 -11.64 19.42
C SER A 129 -14.41 -10.66 20.59
N CYS A 130 -14.51 -9.35 20.35
CA CYS A 130 -14.52 -8.35 21.43
C CYS A 130 -15.91 -8.19 22.07
N GLY A 131 -16.98 -8.68 21.43
CA GLY A 131 -18.37 -8.53 21.90
C GLY A 131 -18.92 -7.11 21.77
N GLY A 132 -18.12 -6.13 21.33
CA GLY A 132 -18.49 -4.73 21.20
C GLY A 132 -19.38 -4.39 19.99
N GLY A 133 -19.97 -5.41 19.35
CA GLY A 133 -20.91 -5.27 18.24
C GLY A 133 -22.36 -5.59 18.62
N ALA A 134 -22.67 -5.60 19.91
CA ALA A 134 -24.04 -5.79 20.39
C ALA A 134 -24.96 -4.72 19.77
N ASP A 135 -26.20 -5.11 19.48
CA ASP A 135 -27.25 -4.25 18.89
C ASP A 135 -27.01 -3.77 17.44
N GLY A 136 -26.23 -4.53 16.67
CA GLY A 136 -26.03 -4.27 15.24
C GLY A 136 -25.10 -3.09 14.92
N GLN A 137 -24.39 -2.56 15.93
CA GLN A 137 -23.35 -1.55 15.74
C GLN A 137 -22.00 -2.19 15.43
N PRO A 138 -21.16 -1.58 14.57
CA PRO A 138 -19.82 -2.08 14.33
C PRO A 138 -18.90 -1.73 15.51
N CYS A 139 -18.09 -2.68 15.97
CA CYS A 139 -17.04 -2.38 16.93
C CYS A 139 -15.85 -1.69 16.25
N GLY A 140 -14.99 -1.01 17.03
CA GLY A 140 -13.78 -0.35 16.52
C GLY A 140 -12.83 -1.28 15.75
N HIS A 141 -12.76 -2.56 16.13
CA HIS A 141 -11.96 -3.57 15.41
C HIS A 141 -12.49 -3.85 14.00
N LEU A 142 -13.81 -3.90 13.82
CA LEU A 142 -14.46 -4.08 12.52
C LEU A 142 -14.27 -2.84 11.66
N LEU A 143 -14.52 -1.65 12.22
CA LEU A 143 -14.30 -0.37 11.54
C LEU A 143 -12.88 -0.25 11.03
N TRP A 144 -11.89 -0.54 11.88
CA TRP A 144 -10.48 -0.48 11.51
C TRP A 144 -10.12 -1.48 10.40
N LEU A 145 -10.57 -2.73 10.50
CA LEU A 145 -10.25 -3.75 9.50
C LEU A 145 -10.90 -3.43 8.15
N LEU A 146 -12.18 -3.06 8.15
CA LEU A 146 -12.93 -2.79 6.92
C LEU A 146 -12.44 -1.51 6.25
N ASP A 147 -11.99 -0.51 7.00
CA ASP A 147 -11.29 0.66 6.47
C ASP A 147 -9.99 0.27 5.74
N ARG A 148 -9.20 -0.66 6.31
CA ARG A 148 -7.99 -1.18 5.67
C ARG A 148 -8.27 -2.02 4.44
N VAL A 149 -9.32 -2.85 4.47
CA VAL A 149 -9.75 -3.61 3.28
C VAL A 149 -10.23 -2.64 2.20
N ALA A 150 -11.04 -1.65 2.53
CA ALA A 150 -11.55 -0.63 1.60
C ALA A 150 -10.41 0.12 0.92
N GLU A 151 -9.38 0.52 1.67
CA GLU A 151 -8.19 1.21 1.13
C GLU A 151 -7.52 0.39 0.02
N GLN A 152 -7.53 -0.94 0.14
CA GLN A 152 -6.88 -1.83 -0.81
C GLN A 152 -7.78 -2.26 -1.98
N THR A 153 -9.10 -2.30 -1.80
CA THR A 153 -10.03 -2.91 -2.77
C THR A 153 -10.79 -1.89 -3.61
N LEU A 154 -10.94 -0.66 -3.14
CA LEU A 154 -11.65 0.40 -3.86
C LEU A 154 -10.78 1.18 -4.86
N TYR A 155 -9.49 0.85 -4.97
CA TYR A 155 -8.56 1.49 -5.90
C TYR A 155 -8.61 3.03 -5.83
N ASP A 156 -8.86 3.70 -6.97
CA ASP A 156 -8.93 5.15 -7.08
C ASP A 156 -10.27 5.73 -6.59
N ARG A 157 -11.33 4.91 -6.50
CA ARG A 157 -12.68 5.34 -6.10
C ARG A 157 -12.66 5.95 -4.70
N GLY A 158 -11.97 5.31 -3.75
CA GLY A 158 -11.84 5.80 -2.37
C GLY A 158 -11.05 7.10 -2.22
N ARG A 159 -10.33 7.55 -3.26
CA ARG A 159 -9.54 8.79 -3.25
C ARG A 159 -10.15 9.92 -4.07
N ARG A 160 -11.14 9.63 -4.91
CA ARG A 160 -11.81 10.62 -5.77
C ARG A 160 -12.99 11.31 -5.11
N ALA A 161 -13.75 10.58 -4.31
CA ALA A 161 -14.95 11.09 -3.68
C ALA A 161 -15.10 10.52 -2.26
N PRO A 162 -15.82 11.23 -1.36
CA PRO A 162 -16.25 10.66 -0.09
C PRO A 162 -17.07 9.37 -0.32
N LEU A 163 -16.83 8.37 0.53
CA LEU A 163 -17.49 7.07 0.51
C LEU A 163 -18.69 7.05 1.44
N MET A 164 -19.76 6.35 1.07
CA MET A 164 -20.96 6.24 1.91
C MET A 164 -20.80 5.16 2.98
N MET A 165 -20.74 5.54 4.26
CA MET A 165 -20.55 4.58 5.36
C MET A 165 -21.83 3.82 5.71
N THR A 166 -21.87 2.50 5.56
CA THR A 166 -23.03 1.70 5.98
C THR A 166 -23.19 1.66 7.51
N GLY A 167 -24.39 1.31 7.97
CA GLY A 167 -24.65 1.04 9.40
C GLY A 167 -23.82 -0.12 9.98
N LYS A 168 -23.20 -0.95 9.13
CA LYS A 168 -22.30 -2.05 9.51
C LYS A 168 -20.82 -1.64 9.54
N GLY A 169 -20.49 -0.37 9.31
CA GLY A 169 -19.13 0.15 9.48
C GLY A 169 -18.17 -0.08 8.31
N PHE A 170 -18.70 -0.20 7.09
CA PHE A 170 -17.90 -0.27 5.86
C PHE A 170 -18.55 0.53 4.73
N PRO A 171 -17.81 0.93 3.68
CA PRO A 171 -18.37 1.73 2.61
C PRO A 171 -19.33 0.96 1.70
N GLU A 172 -20.47 1.56 1.31
CA GLU A 172 -21.45 0.97 0.38
C GLU A 172 -20.82 0.61 -0.97
N GLU A 173 -19.84 1.39 -1.42
CA GLU A 173 -19.11 1.19 -2.67
C GLU A 173 -18.29 -0.11 -2.68
N MET A 174 -18.01 -0.69 -1.50
CA MET A 174 -17.41 -2.01 -1.38
C MET A 174 -18.38 -3.12 -1.77
N GLY A 175 -19.69 -2.91 -1.64
CA GLY A 175 -20.68 -3.98 -1.78
C GLY A 175 -20.51 -5.02 -0.68
N ASP A 176 -20.53 -6.31 -1.03
CA ASP A 176 -20.32 -7.41 -0.07
C ASP A 176 -18.83 -7.52 0.34
N PRO A 177 -18.48 -7.37 1.63
CA PRO A 177 -17.11 -7.53 2.09
C PRO A 177 -16.54 -8.92 1.82
N PHE A 178 -17.36 -9.98 1.89
CA PHE A 178 -16.89 -11.35 1.62
C PHE A 178 -16.51 -11.49 0.15
N GLY A 179 -17.44 -11.16 -0.76
CA GLY A 179 -17.22 -11.17 -2.20
C GLY A 179 -16.05 -10.27 -2.62
N THR A 180 -15.87 -9.13 -1.97
CA THR A 180 -14.74 -8.22 -2.24
C THR A 180 -13.39 -8.84 -1.88
N ILE A 181 -13.29 -9.48 -0.70
CA ILE A 181 -12.07 -10.17 -0.28
C ILE A 181 -11.82 -11.39 -1.16
N ALA A 182 -12.87 -12.09 -1.58
CA ALA A 182 -12.77 -13.18 -2.53
C ALA A 182 -12.20 -12.70 -3.86
N ASP A 183 -12.82 -11.70 -4.48
CA ASP A 183 -12.39 -11.10 -5.74
C ASP A 183 -10.91 -10.67 -5.68
N HIS A 184 -10.45 -10.09 -4.57
CA HIS A 184 -9.07 -9.68 -4.43
C HIS A 184 -8.09 -10.78 -4.03
N THR A 185 -8.60 -11.91 -3.53
CA THR A 185 -7.87 -13.06 -2.96
C THR A 185 -6.93 -12.72 -1.80
N LEU A 186 -6.81 -13.60 -0.80
CA LEU A 186 -5.96 -13.33 0.37
C LEU A 186 -4.47 -13.25 0.06
N ASP A 187 -3.99 -13.97 -0.96
CA ASP A 187 -2.59 -13.94 -1.40
C ASP A 187 -2.16 -12.60 -2.02
N VAL A 188 -3.09 -11.85 -2.62
CA VAL A 188 -2.81 -10.50 -3.12
C VAL A 188 -3.10 -9.45 -2.04
N LEU A 189 -4.20 -9.61 -1.28
CA LEU A 189 -4.65 -8.65 -0.27
C LEU A 189 -3.81 -8.69 1.02
N GLY A 190 -3.53 -9.88 1.55
CA GLY A 190 -2.85 -10.10 2.84
C GLY A 190 -1.54 -9.33 2.99
N PRO A 191 -0.60 -9.41 2.01
CA PRO A 191 0.62 -8.61 2.04
C PRO A 191 0.39 -7.10 2.16
N SER A 192 -0.62 -6.56 1.47
CA SER A 192 -0.96 -5.13 1.52
C SER A 192 -1.61 -4.73 2.85
N LEU A 193 -2.21 -5.69 3.57
CA LEU A 193 -2.69 -5.53 4.94
C LEU A 193 -1.62 -5.84 5.99
N HIS A 194 -0.38 -6.17 5.57
CA HIS A 194 0.69 -6.74 6.42
C HIS A 194 0.23 -7.93 7.26
N CYS A 195 -0.64 -8.76 6.69
CA CYS A 195 -1.25 -9.91 7.33
C CYS A 195 -0.82 -11.21 6.65
N PRO A 196 0.02 -12.03 7.29
CA PRO A 196 0.40 -13.36 6.79
C PRO A 196 -0.82 -14.24 6.50
N VAL A 197 -0.83 -14.92 5.36
CA VAL A 197 -1.90 -15.84 4.96
C VAL A 197 -1.56 -17.25 5.42
N VAL A 198 -2.43 -17.88 6.21
CA VAL A 198 -2.24 -19.25 6.72
C VAL A 198 -2.99 -20.25 5.85
N GLY A 199 -2.32 -21.31 5.43
CA GLY A 199 -2.95 -22.39 4.64
C GLY A 199 -3.03 -22.14 3.14
N GLY A 200 -2.17 -21.27 2.59
CA GLY A 200 -2.01 -21.13 1.14
C GLY A 200 -1.44 -22.39 0.48
N PRO A 201 -1.48 -22.49 -0.86
CA PRO A 201 -1.12 -23.71 -1.62
C PRO A 201 0.36 -24.14 -1.48
N SER A 202 1.20 -23.35 -0.82
CA SER A 202 2.58 -23.72 -0.51
C SER A 202 2.75 -23.88 1.00
N PRO A 203 2.89 -25.11 1.52
CA PRO A 203 3.43 -25.32 2.86
C PRO A 203 4.93 -25.04 2.79
N GLN A 204 5.32 -23.76 2.83
CA GLN A 204 6.72 -23.42 3.05
C GLN A 204 6.94 -23.31 4.55
N ASP A 205 7.68 -24.27 5.11
CA ASP A 205 8.29 -24.24 6.45
C ASP A 205 9.34 -23.11 6.54
N GLY A 206 8.91 -21.87 6.31
CA GLY A 206 9.77 -20.70 6.20
C GLY A 206 9.03 -19.41 6.58
N PRO A 207 9.77 -18.32 6.83
CA PRO A 207 9.17 -17.02 7.11
C PRO A 207 8.35 -16.52 5.91
N ASP A 208 7.38 -15.65 6.16
CA ASP A 208 6.66 -14.94 5.11
C ASP A 208 7.65 -14.13 4.24
N VAL A 209 7.82 -14.54 2.98
CA VAL A 209 8.74 -13.92 2.02
C VAL A 209 8.45 -12.43 1.84
N HIS A 210 7.18 -12.03 1.91
CA HIS A 210 6.82 -10.62 1.83
C HIS A 210 7.33 -9.86 3.04
N ARG A 211 7.09 -10.39 4.25
CA ARG A 211 7.57 -9.81 5.50
C ARG A 211 9.09 -9.67 5.52
N VAL A 212 9.82 -10.68 5.03
CA VAL A 212 11.29 -10.64 4.90
C VAL A 212 11.73 -9.52 3.96
N ARG A 213 11.09 -9.38 2.81
CA ARG A 213 11.37 -8.31 1.84
C ARG A 213 11.14 -6.93 2.44
N GLU A 214 10.01 -6.70 3.10
CA GLU A 214 9.72 -5.42 3.74
C GLU A 214 10.67 -5.12 4.89
N ALA A 215 11.06 -6.13 5.66
CA ALA A 215 12.08 -5.98 6.69
C ALA A 215 13.45 -5.59 6.08
N ARG A 216 13.84 -6.16 4.93
CA ARG A 216 15.02 -5.71 4.18
C ARG A 216 14.91 -4.25 3.78
N GLU A 217 13.76 -3.85 3.23
CA GLU A 217 13.50 -2.46 2.81
C GLU A 217 13.59 -1.49 3.99
N LEU A 218 13.03 -1.85 5.15
CA LEU A 218 13.08 -1.05 6.37
C LEU A 218 14.50 -0.91 6.90
N LEU A 219 15.24 -2.02 7.02
CA LEU A 219 16.60 -2.02 7.54
C LEU A 219 17.55 -1.29 6.60
N ALA A 220 17.48 -1.54 5.28
CA ALA A 220 18.26 -0.81 4.28
C ALA A 220 18.00 0.71 4.37
N SER A 221 16.76 1.12 4.62
CA SER A 221 16.40 2.53 4.81
C SER A 221 17.00 3.15 6.08
N VAL A 222 17.18 2.37 7.15
CA VAL A 222 17.84 2.85 8.37
C VAL A 222 19.33 3.11 8.12
N HIS A 223 19.96 2.29 7.29
CA HIS A 223 21.37 2.39 6.92
C HIS A 223 21.63 3.31 5.73
N ASP A 224 20.58 3.85 5.09
CA ASP A 224 20.65 4.64 3.86
C ASP A 224 21.33 3.91 2.69
N GLU A 225 21.18 2.58 2.65
CA GLU A 225 21.75 1.71 1.62
C GLU A 225 20.69 1.29 0.59
N PRO A 226 21.09 1.03 -0.68
CA PRO A 226 20.21 0.39 -1.65
C PRO A 226 19.74 -0.99 -1.16
N VAL A 227 18.45 -1.26 -1.33
CA VAL A 227 17.83 -2.52 -0.85
C VAL A 227 18.56 -3.75 -1.40
N ASP A 228 18.92 -3.73 -2.67
CA ASP A 228 19.49 -4.88 -3.37
C ASP A 228 20.94 -5.19 -2.94
N THR A 229 21.65 -4.20 -2.37
CA THR A 229 23.01 -4.37 -1.85
C THR A 229 23.05 -4.57 -0.34
N PHE A 230 21.94 -4.32 0.36
CA PHE A 230 21.88 -4.44 1.80
C PHE A 230 21.91 -5.92 2.23
N ARG A 231 22.96 -6.30 2.97
CA ARG A 231 23.14 -7.62 3.62
C ARG A 231 22.77 -8.83 2.74
N PRO A 232 23.41 -9.02 1.57
CA PRO A 232 23.14 -10.17 0.69
C PRO A 232 23.44 -11.50 1.38
N ASP A 233 24.35 -11.51 2.36
CA ASP A 233 24.67 -12.64 3.23
C ASP A 233 23.44 -13.17 4.01
N ILE A 234 22.46 -12.31 4.30
CA ILE A 234 21.22 -12.69 4.98
C ILE A 234 20.12 -13.02 3.98
N PHE A 235 19.90 -12.11 3.02
CA PHE A 235 18.66 -12.10 2.24
C PHE A 235 18.75 -12.93 0.96
N ASP A 236 19.95 -13.17 0.44
CA ASP A 236 20.16 -13.85 -0.85
C ASP A 236 20.70 -15.28 -0.66
N ALA A 237 20.98 -15.70 0.57
CA ALA A 237 21.56 -17.00 0.92
C ALA A 237 20.62 -18.21 0.73
N GLY A 238 19.43 -18.04 0.15
CA GLY A 238 18.49 -19.12 -0.22
C GLY A 238 17.81 -19.86 0.95
N HIS A 239 18.36 -19.78 2.17
CA HIS A 239 17.86 -20.47 3.36
C HIS A 239 17.79 -19.51 4.55
N PHE A 240 16.64 -18.85 4.73
CA PHE A 240 16.39 -18.09 5.94
C PHE A 240 15.83 -18.99 7.04
N HIS A 241 16.63 -19.23 8.07
CA HIS A 241 16.16 -19.89 9.28
C HIS A 241 15.72 -18.84 10.30
N THR A 242 14.42 -18.79 10.59
CA THR A 242 13.88 -18.12 11.78
C THR A 242 14.39 -18.88 13.00
N GLY A 243 15.64 -18.63 13.39
CA GLY A 243 16.28 -19.34 14.50
C GLY A 243 15.44 -19.18 15.77
N SER A 244 15.48 -20.18 16.65
CA SER A 244 14.68 -20.19 17.90
C SER A 244 14.99 -19.05 18.86
N LYS A 245 16.09 -18.31 18.64
CA LYS A 245 16.51 -17.17 19.46
C LYS A 245 16.42 -15.88 18.64
N ILE A 246 15.62 -14.93 19.14
CA ILE A 246 15.47 -13.59 18.55
C ILE A 246 16.83 -12.86 18.54
N LEU A 247 17.58 -12.90 19.65
CA LEU A 247 18.86 -12.20 19.79
C LEU A 247 20.01 -12.97 19.13
N LYS A 248 20.70 -12.33 18.18
CA LYS A 248 22.00 -12.80 17.64
C LYS A 248 23.12 -11.94 18.19
N ARG A 249 24.01 -12.52 19.01
CA ARG A 249 25.16 -11.81 19.57
C ARG A 249 26.10 -11.36 18.45
N GLY A 250 26.54 -10.10 18.49
CA GLY A 250 27.46 -9.51 17.51
C GLY A 250 26.82 -9.08 16.18
N ASP A 251 25.50 -9.24 16.00
CA ASP A 251 24.81 -8.84 14.76
C ASP A 251 23.44 -8.24 15.10
N VAL A 252 23.40 -6.90 15.17
CA VAL A 252 22.20 -6.14 15.52
C VAL A 252 21.16 -6.20 14.40
N ASP A 253 21.59 -6.18 13.13
CA ASP A 253 20.66 -6.22 12.00
C ASP A 253 19.87 -7.52 11.96
N ILE A 254 20.52 -8.66 12.20
CA ILE A 254 19.81 -9.95 12.29
C ILE A 254 18.87 -9.99 13.49
N THR A 255 19.27 -9.38 14.60
CA THR A 255 18.40 -9.28 15.78
C THR A 255 17.15 -8.46 15.47
N LEU A 256 17.32 -7.28 14.85
CA LEU A 256 16.20 -6.43 14.43
C LEU A 256 15.33 -7.11 13.37
N LEU A 257 15.93 -7.77 12.40
CA LEU A 257 15.23 -8.56 11.39
C LEU A 257 14.34 -9.62 12.05
N ARG A 258 14.88 -10.43 12.96
CA ARG A 258 14.11 -11.45 13.69
C ARG A 258 12.96 -10.84 14.49
N MET A 259 13.17 -9.68 15.13
CA MET A 259 12.10 -8.95 15.82
C MET A 259 11.01 -8.45 14.87
N LEU A 260 11.38 -7.94 13.68
CA LEU A 260 10.44 -7.49 12.65
C LEU A 260 9.60 -8.65 12.09
N LEU A 261 10.17 -9.85 12.01
CA LEU A 261 9.45 -11.04 11.55
C LEU A 261 8.53 -11.62 12.63
N ASP A 262 8.98 -11.65 13.89
CA ASP A 262 8.24 -12.28 14.99
C ASP A 262 7.14 -11.38 15.59
N ASN A 263 7.41 -10.08 15.72
CA ASN A 263 6.52 -9.14 16.40
C ASN A 263 5.82 -8.17 15.43
N HIS A 264 4.49 -8.31 15.31
CA HIS A 264 3.64 -7.55 14.40
C HIS A 264 3.48 -6.07 14.80
N HIS A 265 3.40 -5.78 16.10
CA HIS A 265 3.37 -4.39 16.57
C HIS A 265 4.71 -3.71 16.35
N PHE A 266 5.82 -4.40 16.61
CA PHE A 266 7.15 -3.86 16.38
C PHE A 266 7.36 -3.52 14.90
N PHE A 267 6.96 -4.41 14.00
CA PHE A 267 6.99 -4.15 12.57
C PHE A 267 6.15 -2.94 12.17
N GLN A 268 4.88 -2.88 12.60
CA GLN A 268 4.01 -1.74 12.29
C GLN A 268 4.55 -0.42 12.85
N TYR A 269 5.11 -0.45 14.06
CA TYR A 269 5.79 0.71 14.65
C TYR A 269 6.98 1.15 13.79
N PHE A 270 7.80 0.21 13.31
CA PHE A 270 8.92 0.52 12.43
C PHE A 270 8.46 1.11 11.09
N VAL A 271 7.42 0.53 10.49
CA VAL A 271 6.80 1.05 9.26
C VAL A 271 6.25 2.46 9.50
N SER A 272 5.56 2.70 10.62
CA SER A 272 5.00 4.02 10.93
C SER A 272 6.07 5.06 11.22
N ALA A 273 7.14 4.68 11.93
CA ALA A 273 8.28 5.51 12.28
C ALA A 273 9.25 5.79 11.13
N ALA A 274 9.27 4.94 10.09
CA ALA A 274 10.03 5.19 8.86
C ALA A 274 9.51 6.48 8.20
N SER A 275 10.14 7.60 8.54
CA SER A 275 9.57 8.95 8.39
C SER A 275 9.72 9.53 6.98
N ARG A 276 10.51 8.90 6.10
CA ARG A 276 10.76 9.43 4.76
C ARG A 276 9.82 8.76 3.76
N SER A 277 8.98 9.53 3.07
CA SER A 277 8.16 9.04 1.94
C SER A 277 9.00 8.52 0.76
N SER A 278 10.33 8.70 0.82
CA SER A 278 11.30 8.19 -0.14
C SER A 278 11.92 6.85 0.31
N THR A 279 11.55 6.28 1.47
CA THR A 279 11.99 4.94 1.82
C THR A 279 11.32 3.91 0.91
N PRO A 280 12.05 2.92 0.38
CA PRO A 280 11.47 1.84 -0.42
C PRO A 280 10.29 1.14 0.25
N ALA A 281 10.33 1.01 1.59
CA ALA A 281 9.26 0.40 2.38
C ALA A 281 7.93 1.18 2.36
N ARG A 282 7.96 2.49 2.11
CA ARG A 282 6.76 3.35 2.05
C ARG A 282 6.47 3.94 0.69
N ASP A 283 7.28 3.60 -0.32
CA ASP A 283 7.09 4.04 -1.69
C ASP A 283 5.82 3.39 -2.28
N PRO A 284 4.75 4.17 -2.52
CA PRO A 284 3.48 3.61 -2.95
C PRO A 284 3.57 3.01 -4.37
N PHE A 285 4.43 3.53 -5.24
CA PHE A 285 4.58 3.01 -6.60
C PHE A 285 5.28 1.65 -6.59
N ARG A 286 6.29 1.48 -5.72
CA ARG A 286 6.93 0.18 -5.49
C ARG A 286 5.94 -0.85 -4.93
N LYS A 287 5.08 -0.46 -3.97
CA LYS A 287 4.05 -1.36 -3.42
C LYS A 287 3.01 -1.75 -4.47
N ILE A 288 2.65 -0.85 -5.38
CA ILE A 288 1.78 -1.16 -6.52
C ILE A 288 2.46 -2.15 -7.47
N SER A 289 3.74 -1.96 -7.83
CA SER A 289 4.48 -2.93 -8.64
C SER A 289 4.50 -4.32 -7.99
N GLN A 290 4.84 -4.40 -6.71
CA GLN A 290 4.83 -5.66 -5.95
C GLN A 290 3.46 -6.33 -5.92
N ARG A 291 2.37 -5.54 -5.88
CA ARG A 291 1.01 -6.04 -5.99
C ARG A 291 0.71 -6.61 -7.37
N VAL A 292 1.16 -5.94 -8.44
CA VAL A 292 1.01 -6.45 -9.82
C VAL A 292 1.78 -7.76 -10.01
N ASP A 293 3.01 -7.86 -9.49
CA ASP A 293 3.78 -9.11 -9.53
C ASP A 293 3.02 -10.26 -8.88
N ARG A 294 2.35 -10.01 -7.75
CA ARG A 294 1.51 -11.01 -7.06
C ARG A 294 0.26 -11.39 -7.85
N ILE A 295 -0.43 -10.42 -8.44
CA ILE A 295 -1.60 -10.68 -9.30
C ILE A 295 -1.19 -11.62 -10.44
N LEU A 296 -0.07 -11.33 -11.10
CA LEU A 296 0.43 -12.13 -12.20
C LEU A 296 0.95 -13.49 -11.75
N LEU A 297 1.62 -13.57 -10.61
CA LEU A 297 2.02 -14.86 -10.03
C LEU A 297 0.81 -15.74 -9.70
N ALA A 298 -0.23 -15.15 -9.11
CA ALA A 298 -1.47 -15.84 -8.77
C ALA A 298 -2.22 -16.34 -10.01
N PHE A 299 -2.25 -15.53 -11.07
CA PHE A 299 -2.75 -15.86 -12.40
C PHE A 299 -1.94 -17.00 -13.05
N ASP A 300 -0.61 -16.85 -13.14
CA ASP A 300 0.29 -17.83 -13.74
C ASP A 300 0.22 -19.19 -13.00
N THR A 301 0.10 -19.17 -11.67
CA THR A 301 -0.02 -20.39 -10.83
C THR A 301 -1.35 -21.10 -11.07
N ALA A 302 -2.46 -20.37 -11.15
CA ALA A 302 -3.77 -20.95 -11.46
C ALA A 302 -3.76 -21.64 -12.83
N HIS A 303 -3.16 -20.99 -13.83
CA HIS A 303 -3.03 -21.56 -15.16
C HIS A 303 -2.05 -22.73 -15.26
N ALA A 304 -1.02 -22.78 -14.43
CA ALA A 304 -0.14 -23.93 -14.34
C ALA A 304 -0.84 -25.14 -13.71
N ALA A 305 -1.68 -24.92 -12.69
CA ALA A 305 -2.43 -25.98 -12.02
C ALA A 305 -3.45 -26.66 -12.96
N ASP A 306 -4.13 -25.87 -13.81
CA ASP A 306 -5.09 -26.39 -14.80
C ASP A 306 -4.45 -27.29 -15.89
N LYS A 307 -3.12 -27.22 -16.09
CA LYS A 307 -2.41 -28.04 -17.10
C LYS A 307 -2.05 -29.43 -16.61
N LEU A 308 -2.12 -29.72 -15.31
CA LEU A 308 -1.78 -31.02 -14.76
C LEU A 308 -3.01 -31.94 -14.76
N PRO A 309 -2.95 -33.13 -15.38
CA PRO A 309 -4.04 -34.11 -15.27
C PRO A 309 -4.19 -34.52 -13.81
N VAL A 310 -5.38 -34.33 -13.24
CA VAL A 310 -5.75 -34.73 -11.88
C VAL A 310 -5.71 -36.27 -11.79
N THR A 311 -4.55 -36.85 -11.50
CA THR A 311 -4.39 -38.31 -11.35
C THR A 311 -4.48 -38.80 -9.90
N THR A 312 -4.77 -37.93 -8.93
CA THR A 312 -4.99 -38.34 -7.53
C THR A 312 -6.13 -37.54 -6.87
N PRO A 313 -7.12 -38.20 -6.26
CA PRO A 313 -8.18 -37.52 -5.52
C PRO A 313 -7.61 -37.08 -4.17
N THR A 314 -6.87 -35.97 -4.19
CA THR A 314 -6.41 -35.33 -2.95
C THR A 314 -7.60 -34.54 -2.40
N SER A 315 -8.22 -35.05 -1.34
CA SER A 315 -9.29 -34.49 -0.49
C SER A 315 -10.13 -33.30 -1.04
N PRO A 316 -11.46 -33.42 -1.15
CA PRO A 316 -12.36 -32.41 -1.75
C PRO A 316 -12.62 -31.18 -0.85
N ARG A 317 -11.71 -30.80 0.05
CA ARG A 317 -12.01 -29.80 1.10
C ARG A 317 -11.71 -28.34 0.76
N HIS A 318 -11.12 -28.03 -0.39
CA HIS A 318 -10.71 -26.64 -0.71
C HIS A 318 -10.94 -26.16 -2.15
N ALA A 319 -11.48 -27.01 -3.04
CA ALA A 319 -11.60 -26.69 -4.47
C ALA A 319 -12.84 -25.84 -4.84
N GLU A 320 -13.87 -25.78 -4.00
CA GLU A 320 -15.18 -25.22 -4.39
C GLU A 320 -15.36 -23.70 -4.15
N GLU A 321 -14.42 -23.00 -3.51
CA GLU A 321 -14.67 -21.62 -3.04
C GLU A 321 -13.61 -20.57 -3.44
N GLN A 322 -12.59 -20.92 -4.22
CA GLN A 322 -11.63 -19.92 -4.70
C GLN A 322 -12.12 -19.29 -6.02
N PRO A 323 -12.19 -17.95 -6.11
CA PRO A 323 -12.64 -17.29 -7.34
C PRO A 323 -11.69 -17.56 -8.49
N GLN A 324 -12.26 -17.67 -9.69
CA GLN A 324 -11.52 -17.96 -10.92
C GLN A 324 -10.53 -16.83 -11.21
N ARG A 325 -9.23 -17.16 -11.28
CA ARG A 325 -8.13 -16.22 -11.53
C ARG A 325 -7.81 -16.15 -13.02
N ASP A 326 -8.79 -15.78 -13.82
CA ASP A 326 -8.69 -15.73 -15.27
C ASP A 326 -8.13 -14.40 -15.79
N VAL A 327 -8.11 -14.23 -17.12
CA VAL A 327 -7.63 -13.01 -17.78
C VAL A 327 -8.46 -11.79 -17.41
N PRO A 328 -9.81 -11.81 -17.44
CA PRO A 328 -10.63 -10.70 -16.94
C PRO A 328 -10.30 -10.29 -15.51
N TRP A 329 -10.10 -11.26 -14.61
CA TRP A 329 -9.68 -11.01 -13.23
C TRP A 329 -8.33 -10.28 -13.16
N ALA A 330 -7.30 -10.82 -13.82
CA ALA A 330 -5.96 -10.21 -13.82
C ALA A 330 -5.99 -8.81 -14.43
N ALA A 331 -6.69 -8.64 -15.55
CA ALA A 331 -6.84 -7.36 -16.23
C ALA A 331 -7.54 -6.31 -15.34
N LYS A 332 -8.64 -6.68 -14.68
CA LYS A 332 -9.36 -5.82 -13.73
C LYS A 332 -8.42 -5.29 -12.65
N HIS A 333 -7.64 -6.16 -12.01
CA HIS A 333 -6.76 -5.75 -10.93
C HIS A 333 -5.55 -4.93 -11.41
N ILE A 334 -4.99 -5.22 -12.59
CA ILE A 334 -3.90 -4.43 -13.20
C ILE A 334 -4.39 -3.04 -13.59
N LEU A 335 -5.60 -2.93 -14.15
CA LEU A 335 -6.23 -1.64 -14.46
C LEU A 335 -6.47 -0.84 -13.17
N GLY A 336 -6.96 -1.49 -12.11
CA GLY A 336 -7.11 -0.87 -10.79
C GLY A 336 -5.78 -0.35 -10.21
N CYS A 337 -4.70 -1.13 -10.33
CA CYS A 337 -3.35 -0.70 -9.95
C CYS A 337 -2.89 0.52 -10.77
N THR A 338 -3.16 0.54 -12.08
CA THR A 338 -2.82 1.68 -12.94
C THR A 338 -3.65 2.93 -12.58
N ALA A 339 -4.91 2.74 -12.21
CA ALA A 339 -5.78 3.81 -11.71
C ALA A 339 -5.30 4.37 -10.37
N LEU A 340 -4.78 3.52 -9.48
CA LEU A 340 -4.11 3.95 -8.24
C LEU A 340 -2.88 4.81 -8.54
N VAL A 341 -2.01 4.39 -9.45
CA VAL A 341 -0.85 5.20 -9.87
C VAL A 341 -1.32 6.56 -10.38
N ARG A 342 -2.30 6.58 -11.28
CA ARG A 342 -2.88 7.83 -11.81
C ARG A 342 -3.43 8.73 -10.69
N SER A 343 -4.18 8.18 -9.74
CA SER A 343 -4.70 8.94 -8.60
C SER A 343 -3.56 9.50 -7.75
N LEU A 344 -2.53 8.71 -7.47
CA LEU A 344 -1.36 9.14 -6.68
C LEU A 344 -0.53 10.22 -7.37
N ILE A 345 -0.66 10.39 -8.69
CA ILE A 345 -0.05 11.51 -9.43
C ILE A 345 -0.96 12.73 -9.39
N PHE A 346 -2.27 12.55 -9.62
CA PHE A 346 -3.22 13.65 -9.84
C PHE A 346 -3.80 14.27 -8.56
N THR A 347 -4.12 13.47 -7.54
CA THR A 347 -4.83 13.95 -6.33
C THR A 347 -3.89 14.53 -5.27
N ARG A 348 -2.67 14.90 -5.64
CA ARG A 348 -1.67 15.44 -4.71
C ARG A 348 -1.74 16.97 -4.67
N SER A 349 -1.49 17.52 -3.48
CA SER A 349 -1.34 18.96 -3.27
C SER A 349 0.03 19.50 -3.69
N ARG A 350 1.01 18.61 -3.90
CA ARG A 350 2.39 18.96 -4.31
C ARG A 350 2.82 18.14 -5.54
N PRO A 351 3.68 18.68 -6.40
CA PRO A 351 4.27 17.91 -7.49
C PRO A 351 5.10 16.74 -6.93
N LEU A 352 5.26 15.71 -7.76
CA LEU A 352 6.12 14.56 -7.42
C LEU A 352 7.56 15.03 -7.22
N SER A 353 8.20 14.55 -6.16
CA SER A 353 9.65 14.70 -6.03
C SER A 353 10.37 13.88 -7.12
N PRO A 354 11.65 14.19 -7.44
CA PRO A 354 12.42 13.41 -8.39
C PRO A 354 12.44 11.89 -8.13
N PRO A 355 12.69 11.39 -6.90
CA PRO A 355 12.66 9.95 -6.63
C PRO A 355 11.25 9.34 -6.76
N GLU A 356 10.21 10.06 -6.36
CA GLU A 356 8.82 9.61 -6.55
C GLU A 356 8.45 9.54 -8.04
N SER A 357 8.91 10.50 -8.84
CA SER A 357 8.69 10.52 -10.29
C SER A 357 9.40 9.34 -10.96
N LEU A 358 10.64 9.07 -10.57
CA LEU A 358 11.41 7.91 -11.07
C LEU A 358 10.74 6.60 -10.68
N SER A 359 10.21 6.49 -9.45
CA SER A 359 9.50 5.29 -9.01
C SER A 359 8.16 5.09 -9.74
N ALA A 360 7.41 6.17 -9.98
CA ALA A 360 6.18 6.12 -10.78
C ALA A 360 6.46 5.67 -12.23
N ALA A 361 7.49 6.23 -12.87
CA ALA A 361 7.95 5.80 -14.20
C ALA A 361 8.34 4.32 -14.20
N ARG A 362 9.18 3.90 -13.24
CA ARG A 362 9.60 2.49 -13.09
C ARG A 362 8.40 1.57 -12.95
N CYS A 363 7.44 1.92 -12.10
CA CYS A 363 6.23 1.14 -11.86
C CYS A 363 5.43 0.95 -13.15
N LEU A 364 5.13 2.03 -13.87
CA LEU A 364 4.35 1.98 -15.10
C LEU A 364 5.06 1.21 -16.23
N THR A 365 6.37 1.46 -16.42
CA THR A 365 7.17 0.70 -17.39
C THR A 365 7.19 -0.79 -17.03
N HIS A 366 7.38 -1.13 -15.76
CA HIS A 366 7.38 -2.52 -15.28
C HIS A 366 6.05 -3.23 -15.58
N ILE A 367 4.91 -2.58 -15.27
CA ILE A 367 3.59 -3.14 -15.59
C ILE A 367 3.43 -3.35 -17.10
N LEU A 368 3.87 -2.38 -17.91
CA LEU A 368 3.80 -2.50 -19.37
C LEU A 368 4.62 -3.70 -19.86
N THR A 369 5.88 -3.83 -19.42
CA THR A 369 6.76 -4.96 -19.77
C THR A 369 6.17 -6.31 -19.37
N LEU A 370 5.54 -6.40 -18.21
CA LEU A 370 4.92 -7.64 -17.74
C LEU A 370 3.69 -8.04 -18.55
N VAL A 371 2.94 -7.07 -19.08
CA VAL A 371 1.77 -7.34 -19.95
C VAL A 371 2.21 -7.65 -21.38
N THR A 372 3.19 -6.92 -21.93
CA THR A 372 3.69 -7.15 -23.29
C THR A 372 4.34 -8.52 -23.43
N SER A 373 5.09 -8.97 -22.42
CA SER A 373 5.71 -10.31 -22.42
C SER A 373 4.70 -11.47 -22.33
N ARG A 374 3.43 -11.21 -21.99
CA ARG A 374 2.38 -12.23 -21.81
C ARG A 374 1.40 -12.33 -22.99
N ASN A 375 1.88 -12.15 -24.21
CA ASN A 375 1.10 -12.44 -25.42
C ASN A 375 1.04 -13.94 -25.73
N SER A 376 0.33 -14.68 -24.88
CA SER A 376 0.02 -16.09 -25.10
C SER A 376 -1.46 -16.32 -24.91
N THR A 377 -2.08 -17.01 -25.87
CA THR A 377 -3.50 -17.36 -25.78
C THR A 377 -3.62 -18.64 -24.97
N LEU A 378 -4.36 -18.58 -23.87
CA LEU A 378 -4.60 -19.74 -23.02
C LEU A 378 -5.53 -20.74 -23.72
N PRO A 379 -5.32 -22.06 -23.51
CA PRO A 379 -6.23 -23.08 -24.01
C PRO A 379 -7.63 -22.87 -23.41
N PRO A 380 -8.69 -23.25 -24.15
CA PRO A 380 -10.05 -23.19 -23.61
C PRO A 380 -10.17 -24.13 -22.41
N THR A 381 -10.62 -23.61 -21.28
CA THR A 381 -11.00 -24.41 -20.11
C THR A 381 -12.45 -24.87 -20.25
N PRO A 382 -12.90 -25.93 -19.56
CA PRO A 382 -14.31 -26.36 -19.61
C PRO A 382 -15.30 -25.28 -19.14
N SER A 383 -14.87 -24.34 -18.28
CA SER A 383 -15.67 -23.16 -17.89
C SER A 383 -15.59 -21.99 -18.87
N SER A 384 -14.68 -22.05 -19.86
CA SER A 384 -14.40 -20.98 -20.81
C SER A 384 -14.45 -21.46 -22.27
N SER A 385 -15.17 -22.55 -22.57
CA SER A 385 -15.25 -23.13 -23.91
C SER A 385 -15.85 -22.14 -24.93
N ASP A 386 -16.64 -21.18 -24.45
CA ASP A 386 -17.28 -20.13 -25.24
C ASP A 386 -16.59 -18.75 -25.12
N SER A 387 -15.41 -18.68 -24.46
CA SER A 387 -14.72 -17.41 -24.25
C SER A 387 -13.91 -16.97 -25.47
N SER A 388 -14.09 -15.69 -25.85
CA SER A 388 -13.39 -15.08 -26.97
C SER A 388 -11.86 -15.20 -26.82
N ARG A 389 -11.13 -15.16 -27.94
CA ARG A 389 -9.65 -15.17 -27.94
C ARG A 389 -9.09 -14.07 -27.02
N THR A 390 -9.72 -12.91 -27.03
CA THR A 390 -9.40 -11.75 -26.17
C THR A 390 -9.55 -12.07 -24.69
N ALA A 391 -10.61 -12.78 -24.30
CA ALA A 391 -10.83 -13.21 -22.91
C ALA A 391 -9.87 -14.31 -22.42
N ARG A 392 -8.97 -14.80 -23.29
CA ARG A 392 -7.96 -15.83 -22.97
C ARG A 392 -6.52 -15.36 -23.16
N ASN A 393 -6.32 -14.09 -23.52
CA ASN A 393 -4.99 -13.54 -23.73
C ASN A 393 -4.91 -12.16 -23.07
N LEU A 394 -4.10 -12.05 -22.02
CA LEU A 394 -3.96 -10.83 -21.23
C LEU A 394 -3.46 -9.64 -22.06
N TYR A 395 -2.54 -9.88 -22.99
CA TYR A 395 -2.06 -8.85 -23.90
C TYR A 395 -3.17 -8.35 -24.83
N LEU A 396 -3.93 -9.26 -25.45
CA LEU A 396 -5.04 -8.87 -26.34
C LEU A 396 -6.13 -8.11 -25.57
N TYR A 397 -6.42 -8.54 -24.34
CA TYR A 397 -7.43 -7.91 -23.49
C TYR A 397 -7.08 -6.48 -23.08
N LEU A 398 -5.80 -6.18 -22.84
CA LEU A 398 -5.38 -4.85 -22.36
C LEU A 398 -4.88 -3.92 -23.48
N ILE A 399 -4.28 -4.46 -24.54
CA ILE A 399 -3.58 -3.69 -25.59
C ILE A 399 -4.02 -4.12 -26.98
N GLY A 400 -3.99 -5.43 -27.27
CA GLY A 400 -3.99 -5.93 -28.65
C GLY A 400 -5.31 -5.78 -29.43
N ASP A 401 -6.47 -5.97 -28.80
CA ASP A 401 -7.77 -5.91 -29.49
C ASP A 401 -8.56 -4.62 -29.20
N HIS A 402 -8.07 -3.74 -28.31
CA HIS A 402 -8.74 -2.50 -27.92
C HIS A 402 -7.82 -1.29 -28.09
N ASP A 403 -8.29 -0.26 -28.81
CA ASP A 403 -7.55 1.01 -28.96
C ASP A 403 -7.66 1.90 -27.71
N GLY A 404 -7.45 1.32 -26.53
CA GLY A 404 -7.47 2.01 -25.25
C GLY A 404 -6.20 2.83 -24.99
N ASP A 405 -6.17 3.55 -23.87
CA ASP A 405 -5.00 4.32 -23.44
C ASP A 405 -4.23 3.61 -22.31
N PHE A 406 -4.19 2.27 -22.38
CA PHE A 406 -3.59 1.44 -21.32
C PHE A 406 -2.16 1.87 -21.04
N ILE A 407 -1.91 2.33 -19.80
CA ILE A 407 -0.64 2.85 -19.28
C ILE A 407 -0.09 4.10 -19.98
N ILE A 408 -0.20 4.25 -21.30
CA ILE A 408 0.32 5.37 -22.09
C ILE A 408 -0.17 6.71 -21.53
N GLY A 409 -1.47 6.85 -21.29
CA GLY A 409 -2.04 8.06 -20.70
C GLY A 409 -1.47 8.41 -19.35
N THR A 410 -1.22 7.41 -18.51
CA THR A 410 -0.67 7.59 -17.16
C THR A 410 0.84 7.86 -17.18
N LEU A 411 1.60 7.19 -18.04
CA LEU A 411 3.01 7.53 -18.33
C LEU A 411 3.12 8.96 -18.88
N GLY A 412 2.11 9.37 -19.65
CA GLY A 412 1.95 10.71 -20.19
C GLY A 412 1.97 11.81 -19.11
N LEU A 413 1.55 11.50 -17.89
CA LEU A 413 1.48 12.40 -16.74
C LEU A 413 2.78 12.47 -15.93
N VAL A 414 3.70 11.52 -16.11
CA VAL A 414 4.96 11.49 -15.38
C VAL A 414 5.92 12.52 -15.97
N PRO A 415 6.69 13.28 -15.15
CA PRO A 415 7.69 14.19 -15.66
C PRO A 415 8.63 13.52 -16.67
N PRO A 416 8.85 14.10 -17.86
CA PRO A 416 9.64 13.47 -18.92
C PRO A 416 11.05 13.09 -18.49
N ALA A 417 11.70 13.89 -17.64
CA ALA A 417 13.03 13.63 -17.11
C ALA A 417 13.12 12.32 -16.30
N ALA A 418 12.03 11.88 -15.68
CA ALA A 418 11.98 10.61 -14.95
C ALA A 418 11.69 9.42 -15.87
N ALA A 419 10.73 9.59 -16.79
CA ALA A 419 10.37 8.55 -17.76
C ALA A 419 11.48 8.29 -18.79
N SER A 420 12.31 9.29 -19.11
CA SER A 420 13.41 9.15 -20.07
C SER A 420 14.48 8.15 -19.62
N HIS A 421 14.61 7.88 -18.32
CA HIS A 421 15.52 6.86 -17.79
C HIS A 421 15.16 5.43 -18.23
N PHE A 422 13.95 5.22 -18.73
CA PHE A 422 13.44 3.91 -19.14
C PHE A 422 13.16 3.84 -20.65
N LEU A 423 13.74 4.75 -21.44
CA LEU A 423 13.52 4.81 -22.90
C LEU A 423 13.83 3.48 -23.58
N ASP A 424 14.99 2.88 -23.33
CA ASP A 424 15.40 1.62 -23.96
C ASP A 424 14.39 0.49 -23.68
N THR A 425 13.87 0.42 -22.45
CA THR A 425 12.84 -0.57 -22.07
C THR A 425 11.51 -0.29 -22.76
N LEU A 426 11.11 0.99 -22.84
CA LEU A 426 9.87 1.39 -23.51
C LEU A 426 9.94 1.18 -25.03
N GLU A 427 11.10 1.40 -25.64
CA GLU A 427 11.37 1.09 -27.06
C GLU A 427 11.28 -0.42 -27.32
N GLY A 428 11.90 -1.24 -26.46
CA GLY A 428 11.74 -2.70 -26.54
C GLY A 428 10.28 -3.14 -26.42
N CYS A 429 9.50 -2.52 -25.51
CA CYS A 429 8.07 -2.77 -25.41
C CYS A 429 7.32 -2.37 -26.68
N LEU A 430 7.66 -1.24 -27.32
CA LEU A 430 7.03 -0.82 -28.58
C LEU A 430 7.32 -1.82 -29.71
N ASP A 431 8.54 -2.35 -29.79
CA ASP A 431 8.90 -3.36 -30.78
C ASP A 431 8.10 -4.66 -30.57
N ASP A 432 7.98 -5.12 -29.33
CA ASP A 432 7.17 -6.28 -28.98
C ASP A 432 5.69 -6.06 -29.34
N ILE A 433 5.14 -4.89 -29.00
CA ILE A 433 3.76 -4.48 -29.33
C ILE A 433 3.52 -4.45 -30.84
N GLY A 434 4.50 -3.95 -31.60
CA GLY A 434 4.48 -3.94 -33.06
C GLY A 434 4.45 -5.36 -33.64
N ARG A 435 5.26 -6.27 -33.09
CA ARG A 435 5.28 -7.69 -33.49
C ARG A 435 3.97 -8.40 -33.14
N HIS A 436 3.34 -8.02 -32.04
CA HIS A 436 2.09 -8.61 -31.57
C HIS A 436 0.83 -8.05 -32.25
N GLY A 437 0.96 -7.01 -33.08
CA GLY A 437 -0.14 -6.47 -33.89
C GLY A 437 -1.16 -5.64 -33.11
N ALA A 438 -0.71 -4.71 -32.26
CA ALA A 438 -1.62 -3.78 -31.57
C ALA A 438 -2.33 -2.79 -32.52
N PRO A 439 -3.44 -2.16 -32.08
CA PRO A 439 -4.18 -1.18 -32.86
C PRO A 439 -3.30 0.02 -33.25
N GLY A 440 -3.44 0.49 -34.48
CA GLY A 440 -2.62 1.58 -35.01
C GLY A 440 -2.66 2.86 -34.16
N GLY A 441 -3.83 3.18 -33.59
CA GLY A 441 -3.99 4.34 -32.70
C GLY A 441 -3.13 4.25 -31.44
N TYR A 442 -3.12 3.10 -30.78
CA TYR A 442 -2.31 2.83 -29.59
C TYR A 442 -0.82 2.99 -29.91
N VAL A 443 -0.37 2.39 -31.01
CA VAL A 443 1.02 2.45 -31.46
C VAL A 443 1.42 3.89 -31.80
N GLU A 444 0.55 4.67 -32.44
CA GLU A 444 0.80 6.08 -32.75
C GLU A 444 0.91 6.93 -31.47
N ARG A 445 0.01 6.74 -30.50
CA ARG A 445 0.09 7.41 -29.19
C ARG A 445 1.37 7.05 -28.45
N PHE A 446 1.81 5.79 -28.51
CA PHE A 446 3.05 5.36 -27.86
C PHE A 446 4.28 5.99 -28.53
N ARG A 447 4.34 6.02 -29.87
CA ARG A 447 5.43 6.70 -30.59
C ARG A 447 5.50 8.19 -30.25
N LYS A 448 4.36 8.89 -30.22
CA LYS A 448 4.29 10.30 -29.80
C LYS A 448 4.82 10.51 -28.39
N LEU A 449 4.52 9.60 -27.47
CA LEU A 449 5.06 9.63 -26.10
C LEU A 449 6.60 9.49 -26.12
N LEU A 450 7.14 8.51 -26.85
CA LEU A 450 8.59 8.30 -26.94
C LEU A 450 9.32 9.49 -27.55
N ASP A 451 8.80 10.08 -28.62
CA ASP A 451 9.40 11.26 -29.26
C ASP A 451 9.47 12.46 -28.30
N ARG A 452 8.42 12.64 -27.48
CA ARG A 452 8.40 13.64 -26.41
C ARG A 452 9.45 13.37 -25.32
N LEU A 453 9.67 12.10 -24.97
CA LEU A 453 10.68 11.72 -23.98
C LEU A 453 12.11 11.93 -24.52
N ARG A 454 12.35 11.62 -25.80
CA ARG A 454 13.65 11.84 -26.47
C ARG A 454 14.01 13.33 -26.53
N THR A 455 13.07 14.16 -26.95
CA THR A 455 13.26 15.61 -27.04
C THR A 455 13.49 16.26 -25.68
N SER A 456 12.88 15.74 -24.61
CA SER A 456 13.10 16.23 -23.25
C SER A 456 14.36 15.69 -22.57
N GLY A 457 14.83 14.49 -22.94
CA GLY A 457 16.04 13.88 -22.38
C GLY A 457 17.36 14.51 -22.87
N GLY A 458 17.34 15.12 -24.07
CA GLY A 458 18.52 15.78 -24.66
C GLY A 458 18.83 17.18 -24.14
N GLY A 459 18.00 17.76 -23.27
CA GLY A 459 18.10 19.17 -22.86
C GLY A 459 18.99 19.47 -21.65
N ALA A 460 19.54 18.47 -20.96
CA ALA A 460 20.26 18.68 -19.69
C ALA A 460 21.79 18.86 -19.81
N THR A 461 22.37 18.84 -21.02
CA THR A 461 23.83 18.95 -21.24
C THR A 461 24.28 20.07 -22.17
N GLN A 462 23.43 21.03 -22.54
CA GLN A 462 23.88 22.26 -23.18
C GLN A 462 23.65 23.47 -22.29
N GLY A 463 24.72 23.82 -21.57
CA GLY A 463 24.82 25.05 -20.80
C GLY A 463 24.51 26.28 -21.66
N THR A 464 23.53 27.04 -21.19
CA THR A 464 23.63 28.49 -21.00
C THR A 464 24.83 29.19 -21.68
N LYS A 465 24.63 29.64 -22.92
CA LYS A 465 25.26 30.88 -23.39
C LYS A 465 24.17 31.88 -23.73
N ARG A 466 24.07 32.86 -22.84
CA ARG A 466 23.17 34.02 -22.87
C ARG A 466 23.17 34.71 -24.23
N ALA A 467 21.98 34.98 -24.74
CA ALA A 467 21.72 36.12 -25.58
C ALA A 467 21.49 37.36 -24.70
N GLY A 468 21.95 38.52 -25.18
CA GLY A 468 21.82 39.86 -24.58
C GLY A 468 23.20 40.51 -24.42
N THR A 469 23.52 41.67 -25.00
CA THR A 469 22.66 42.82 -25.33
C THR A 469 23.41 43.87 -26.17
N ALA A 470 22.61 44.69 -26.87
CA ALA A 470 22.76 46.14 -27.10
C ALA A 470 23.68 46.66 -28.22
N THR A 471 23.01 46.96 -29.32
CA THR A 471 23.18 48.14 -30.19
C THR A 471 23.37 49.43 -29.38
N ILE A 472 24.44 50.18 -29.65
CA ILE A 472 24.51 51.63 -29.42
C ILE A 472 25.03 52.29 -30.71
N GLN A 473 24.23 53.23 -31.20
CA GLN A 473 24.54 54.18 -32.26
C GLN A 473 25.67 55.10 -31.79
N ASP A 474 26.63 55.39 -32.67
CA ASP A 474 27.28 56.70 -32.64
C ASP A 474 27.57 57.17 -34.06
N THR A 475 27.23 58.43 -34.28
CA THR A 475 27.30 59.17 -35.53
C THR A 475 28.37 60.24 -35.38
N GLY A 476 29.31 60.35 -36.33
CA GLY A 476 29.97 61.63 -36.62
C GLY A 476 31.49 61.63 -36.80
N LEU A 477 31.90 61.68 -38.07
CA LEU A 477 32.92 62.60 -38.63
C LEU A 477 34.25 62.84 -37.88
N ARG A 478 35.38 62.36 -38.45
CA ARG A 478 36.48 63.21 -38.97
C ARG A 478 37.66 62.43 -39.58
N GLU A 479 37.86 62.68 -40.87
CA GLU A 479 39.11 62.93 -41.60
C GLU A 479 40.50 62.45 -41.12
N SER A 480 41.23 61.94 -42.13
CA SER A 480 42.64 62.21 -42.50
C SER A 480 43.75 61.19 -42.18
N LYS A 481 44.22 60.58 -43.28
CA LYS A 481 45.64 60.46 -43.73
C LYS A 481 46.73 60.47 -42.64
N ARG A 482 47.60 59.46 -42.65
CA ARG A 482 48.92 59.48 -43.34
C ARG A 482 49.79 58.28 -42.90
N MET A 483 50.55 57.77 -43.88
CA MET A 483 51.65 56.81 -43.78
C MET A 483 52.61 57.04 -42.60
N LYS A 484 53.07 55.94 -41.99
CA LYS A 484 54.45 55.46 -42.17
C LYS A 484 54.53 53.97 -41.87
#